data_AF-A0A7C2FCS3-F1
#
_entry.id   AF-A0A7C2FCS3-F1
#
_cell.length_a   1.000
_cell.length_b   1.000
_cell.length_c   1.000
_cell.angle_alpha   90.00
_cell.angle_beta   90.00
_cell.angle_gamma   90.00
#
_symmetry.space_group_name_H-M   'P 1'
#
loop_
_entity.id
_entity.type
_entity.pdbx_description
1 polymer ?
#
loop_
_entity_poly.entity_id
_entity_poly.type
_entity_poly.pdbx_seq_one_letter_code
_entity_poly.pdbx_strand_id
1 'polypeptide(L)'
;MAAGSIYDEDREDWDWELAGDFQLVRVGSWERVVYQRDSSAIAQLAFLPDGRHLIVGKDDSGGWVEGSHRDGSLHLWQLPGPVERVSRQGGVPKFTLSSTSRYLFAALHASSANYDSPFTESNTLILWRVHRGQVLQAREYREGVAAEVARSYAVAFSPDEQLIVFARAGVVVVARNPLFTPYGDVNSDGCVDDGDLHAVLGAFGTTEVAPDVDGDGQVDDADLLIVLFNFGTGC
;
A
#
# COMPACT_ATOMS: atom_id res chain seq x y z
N MET A 1 -50.50 30.87 38.18
CA MET A 1 -49.48 31.57 37.37
C MET A 1 -49.08 30.65 36.24
N ALA A 2 -48.98 31.23 35.05
CA ALA A 2 -48.82 30.57 33.77
C ALA A 2 -47.39 30.08 33.52
N ALA A 3 -47.28 29.00 32.74
CA ALA A 3 -46.30 28.64 31.70
C ALA A 3 -46.50 27.13 31.46
N GLY A 4 -47.12 26.63 30.38
CA GLY A 4 -46.75 26.79 28.97
C GLY A 4 -45.61 25.80 28.68
N SER A 5 -45.64 24.87 27.72
CA SER A 5 -46.47 24.58 26.55
C SER A 5 -46.07 23.16 26.06
N ILE A 6 -46.95 22.37 25.42
CA ILE A 6 -46.91 22.02 23.97
C ILE A 6 -45.47 21.61 23.55
N TYR A 7 -45.13 20.33 23.30
CA TYR A 7 -45.59 19.49 22.19
C TYR A 7 -45.63 18.00 22.59
N ASP A 8 -46.74 17.35 22.26
CA ASP A 8 -46.90 15.89 22.23
C ASP A 8 -47.36 15.60 20.80
N GLU A 9 -46.42 15.34 19.90
CA GLU A 9 -46.60 14.81 18.54
C GLU A 9 -45.20 14.60 17.91
N ASP A 10 -45.06 13.52 17.15
CA ASP A 10 -43.95 13.15 16.27
C ASP A 10 -42.66 12.62 16.94
N ARG A 11 -42.76 11.45 17.57
CA ARG A 11 -41.66 10.48 17.54
C ARG A 11 -41.72 9.77 16.19
N GLU A 12 -41.20 10.41 15.15
CA GLU A 12 -40.90 9.75 13.89
C GLU A 12 -39.94 8.61 14.18
N ASP A 13 -40.42 7.39 13.97
CA ASP A 13 -39.60 6.19 13.87
C ASP A 13 -38.67 6.38 12.66
N TRP A 14 -37.45 6.83 12.93
CA TRP A 14 -36.36 6.78 11.96
C TRP A 14 -35.93 5.32 11.83
N ASP A 15 -36.70 4.55 11.05
CA ASP A 15 -36.26 3.28 10.48
C ASP A 15 -35.06 3.56 9.57
N TRP A 16 -33.86 3.42 10.12
CA TRP A 16 -32.64 3.31 9.33
C TRP A 16 -32.60 1.91 8.71
N GLU A 17 -33.50 1.60 7.78
CA GLU A 17 -33.27 0.50 6.84
C GLU A 17 -32.19 0.93 5.82
N LEU A 18 -30.96 1.05 6.30
CA LEU A 18 -29.77 0.75 5.54
C LEU A 18 -29.44 -0.73 5.74
N ALA A 19 -30.43 -1.59 5.54
CA ALA A 19 -30.20 -3.01 5.35
C ALA A 19 -29.72 -3.23 3.92
N GLY A 20 -28.49 -2.78 3.63
CA GLY A 20 -27.70 -3.55 2.69
C GLY A 20 -27.56 -4.93 3.31
N ASP A 21 -27.99 -5.99 2.60
CA ASP A 21 -27.83 -7.39 3.01
C ASP A 21 -26.34 -7.73 3.13
N PHE A 22 -25.68 -7.23 4.17
CA PHE A 22 -24.43 -7.79 4.65
C PHE A 22 -24.81 -9.10 5.33
N GLN A 23 -24.90 -10.16 4.54
CA GLN A 23 -24.96 -11.50 5.09
C GLN A 23 -23.64 -11.75 5.83
N LEU A 24 -23.72 -11.70 7.15
CA LEU A 24 -22.67 -12.19 8.03
C LEU A 24 -22.60 -13.71 7.78
N VAL A 25 -21.71 -14.12 6.88
CA VAL A 25 -21.49 -15.55 6.59
C VAL A 25 -21.14 -16.22 7.91
N ARG A 26 -21.94 -17.22 8.32
CA ARG A 26 -21.70 -17.98 9.55
C ARG A 26 -20.25 -18.47 9.55
N VAL A 27 -19.53 -18.12 10.62
CA VAL A 27 -18.10 -18.37 10.91
C VAL A 27 -17.71 -19.87 10.93
N GLY A 28 -18.60 -20.80 10.54
CA GLY A 28 -18.38 -22.25 10.61
C GLY A 28 -17.64 -22.87 9.41
N SER A 29 -17.42 -22.14 8.32
CA SER A 29 -16.75 -22.67 7.10
C SER A 29 -15.36 -22.10 6.85
N TRP A 30 -14.83 -21.31 7.78
CA TRP A 30 -13.55 -20.62 7.62
C TRP A 30 -12.46 -21.45 8.28
N GLU A 31 -11.44 -21.83 7.52
CA GLU A 31 -10.23 -22.40 8.08
C GLU A 31 -9.28 -21.27 8.48
N ARG A 32 -8.90 -21.22 9.75
CA ARG A 32 -7.93 -20.25 10.25
C ARG A 32 -6.52 -20.69 9.88
N VAL A 33 -5.99 -20.13 8.78
CA VAL A 33 -4.64 -20.43 8.28
C VAL A 33 -3.54 -19.85 9.18
N VAL A 34 -3.69 -18.58 9.62
CA VAL A 34 -2.75 -17.91 10.53
C VAL A 34 -3.52 -17.06 11.54
N TYR A 35 -3.08 -17.05 12.80
CA TYR A 35 -3.52 -16.10 13.80
C TYR A 35 -2.30 -15.54 14.53
N GLN A 36 -2.14 -14.23 14.48
CA GLN A 36 -1.05 -13.53 15.11
C GLN A 36 -1.62 -12.26 15.75
N ARG A 37 -1.36 -12.10 17.05
CA ARG A 37 -1.76 -10.92 17.80
C ARG A 37 -0.66 -9.86 17.69
N ASP A 38 -1.06 -8.62 17.46
CA ASP A 38 -0.16 -7.47 17.47
C ASP A 38 -0.48 -6.52 18.64
N SER A 39 0.54 -5.78 19.09
CA SER A 39 0.38 -4.74 20.12
C SER A 39 -0.04 -3.40 19.52
N SER A 40 0.30 -3.16 18.26
CA SER A 40 -0.02 -1.94 17.53
C SER A 40 -1.36 -2.06 16.81
N ALA A 41 -2.02 -0.93 16.56
CA ALA A 41 -3.24 -0.93 15.76
C ALA A 41 -2.90 -1.20 14.30
N ILE A 42 -3.72 -2.03 13.63
CA ILE A 42 -3.57 -2.27 12.19
C ILE A 42 -4.33 -1.19 11.43
N ALA A 43 -3.59 -0.31 10.75
CA ALA A 43 -4.13 0.85 10.05
C ALA A 43 -4.65 0.50 8.65
N GLN A 44 -3.98 -0.44 7.96
CA GLN A 44 -4.32 -0.87 6.61
C GLN A 44 -3.69 -2.23 6.29
N LEU A 45 -4.35 -3.01 5.43
CA LEU A 45 -3.91 -4.33 4.97
C LEU A 45 -4.10 -4.45 3.45
N ALA A 46 -3.21 -5.16 2.77
CA ALA A 46 -3.43 -5.60 1.39
C ALA A 46 -2.64 -6.88 1.09
N PHE A 47 -3.25 -7.84 0.39
CA PHE A 47 -2.53 -8.97 -0.18
C PHE A 47 -1.68 -8.51 -1.36
N LEU A 48 -0.49 -9.09 -1.51
CA LEU A 48 0.16 -9.12 -2.82
C LEU A 48 -0.56 -10.15 -3.71
N PRO A 49 -0.59 -9.98 -5.04
CA PRO A 49 -1.25 -10.91 -5.95
C PRO A 49 -0.63 -12.29 -6.03
N ASP A 50 0.61 -12.46 -5.55
CA ASP A 50 1.18 -13.79 -5.37
C ASP A 50 0.34 -14.66 -4.41
N GLY A 51 -0.61 -14.06 -3.68
CA GLY A 51 -1.52 -14.73 -2.75
C GLY A 51 -0.82 -15.28 -1.51
N ARG A 52 0.49 -15.05 -1.40
CA ARG A 52 1.37 -15.60 -0.38
C ARG A 52 1.95 -14.51 0.49
N HIS A 53 1.85 -13.25 0.09
CA HIS A 53 2.30 -12.14 0.93
C HIS A 53 1.18 -11.15 1.28
N LEU A 54 1.33 -10.55 2.45
CA LEU A 54 0.43 -9.55 3.01
C LEU A 54 1.25 -8.35 3.45
N ILE A 55 0.87 -7.16 2.99
CA ILE A 55 1.39 -5.90 3.54
C ILE A 55 0.48 -5.47 4.68
N VAL A 56 1.10 -5.19 5.81
CA VAL A 56 0.46 -4.74 7.04
C VAL A 56 1.02 -3.38 7.41
N GLY A 57 0.18 -2.36 7.30
CA GLY A 57 0.47 -1.03 7.83
C GLY A 57 0.00 -0.94 9.27
N LYS A 58 0.93 -0.65 10.17
CA LYS A 58 0.67 -0.50 11.60
C LYS A 58 0.77 0.95 12.01
N ASP A 59 -0.15 1.34 12.89
CA ASP A 59 -0.07 2.56 13.66
C ASP A 59 0.60 2.20 15.00
N ASP A 60 1.89 2.53 15.08
CA ASP A 60 2.74 2.29 16.25
C ASP A 60 2.76 3.51 17.17
N SER A 61 1.80 4.44 17.01
CA SER A 61 1.71 5.63 17.83
C SER A 61 1.56 5.29 19.30
N GLY A 62 2.46 5.83 20.12
CA GLY A 62 2.40 5.76 21.57
C GLY A 62 1.85 7.05 22.17
N GLY A 63 1.02 6.94 23.20
CA GLY A 63 0.53 8.08 23.99
C GLY A 63 0.89 7.96 25.47
N TRP A 64 1.50 9.03 26.00
CA TRP A 64 1.66 9.39 27.41
C TRP A 64 2.64 8.57 28.27
N VAL A 65 3.92 8.93 28.14
CA VAL A 65 4.87 9.10 29.27
C VAL A 65 5.76 10.34 29.05
N GLU A 66 6.05 10.71 27.78
CA GLU A 66 6.93 11.87 27.44
C GLU A 66 6.48 12.73 26.24
N GLY A 67 5.23 12.61 25.78
CA GLY A 67 4.73 13.37 24.62
C GLY A 67 3.70 12.61 23.78
N SER A 68 3.36 13.17 22.62
CA SER A 68 2.55 12.51 21.59
C SER A 68 3.39 12.27 20.34
N HIS A 69 3.55 11.01 19.95
CA HIS A 69 4.26 10.59 18.75
C HIS A 69 3.31 9.86 17.81
N ARG A 70 3.34 10.22 16.53
CA ARG A 70 2.72 9.45 15.46
C ARG A 70 3.81 8.72 14.71
N ASP A 71 3.88 7.43 14.97
CA ASP A 71 4.78 6.51 14.29
C ASP A 71 3.99 5.36 13.70
N GLY A 72 4.63 4.68 12.76
CA GLY A 72 4.03 3.54 12.11
C GLY A 72 5.07 2.78 11.31
N SER A 73 4.65 1.62 10.84
CA SER A 73 5.52 0.71 10.13
C SER A 73 4.77 -0.08 9.08
N LEU A 74 5.48 -0.42 8.00
CA LEU A 74 5.01 -1.34 6.98
C LEU A 74 5.70 -2.67 7.17
N HIS A 75 4.91 -3.72 7.31
CA HIS A 75 5.39 -5.08 7.45
C HIS A 75 4.98 -5.88 6.24
N LEU A 76 5.91 -6.67 5.71
CA LEU A 76 5.60 -7.68 4.72
C LEU A 76 5.61 -9.05 5.40
N TRP A 77 4.48 -9.74 5.30
CA TRP A 77 4.28 -11.08 5.83
C TRP A 77 4.23 -12.09 4.71
N GLN A 78 4.95 -13.19 4.86
CA GLN A 78 4.72 -14.39 4.08
C GLN A 78 3.66 -15.26 4.77
N LEU A 79 2.81 -15.91 3.99
CA LEU A 79 1.69 -16.72 4.43
C LEU A 79 1.77 -18.14 3.86
N PRO A 80 1.59 -19.18 4.70
CA PRO A 80 1.78 -19.15 6.15
C PRO A 80 3.27 -19.01 6.48
N GLY A 81 3.67 -18.03 7.28
CA GLY A 81 5.10 -17.78 7.50
C GLY A 81 5.41 -16.64 8.47
N PRO A 82 6.71 -16.38 8.71
CA PRO A 82 7.16 -15.28 9.55
C PRO A 82 7.02 -13.92 8.85
N VAL A 83 7.17 -12.85 9.64
CA VAL A 83 7.33 -11.48 9.14
C VAL A 83 8.68 -11.37 8.44
N GLU A 84 8.71 -11.15 7.12
CA GLU A 84 9.98 -11.10 6.37
C GLU A 84 10.64 -9.73 6.40
N ARG A 85 9.86 -8.64 6.45
CA ARG A 85 10.41 -7.28 6.38
C ARG A 85 9.62 -6.27 7.18
N VAL A 86 10.33 -5.39 7.88
CA VAL A 86 9.76 -4.25 8.62
C VAL A 86 10.42 -2.97 8.11
N SER A 87 9.67 -2.13 7.39
CA SER A 87 10.08 -0.73 7.21
C SER A 87 9.56 0.07 8.39
N ARG A 88 10.46 0.50 9.26
CA ARG A 88 10.16 1.34 10.44
C ARG A 88 10.29 2.83 10.16
N GLN A 89 10.16 3.25 8.90
CA GLN A 89 10.26 4.69 8.62
C GLN A 89 9.02 5.39 9.18
N GLY A 90 9.26 6.15 10.25
CA GLY A 90 8.25 6.62 11.20
C GLY A 90 7.13 7.39 10.55
N GLY A 91 5.95 6.79 10.55
CA GLY A 91 4.71 7.48 10.28
C GLY A 91 3.57 6.51 10.04
N VAL A 92 2.35 6.93 10.37
CA VAL A 92 1.16 6.11 10.18
C VAL A 92 0.95 5.90 8.67
N PRO A 93 0.95 4.66 8.18
CA PRO A 93 0.95 4.39 6.75
C PRO A 93 -0.44 4.53 6.12
N LYS A 94 -0.47 5.12 4.93
CA LYS A 94 -1.50 4.92 3.91
C LYS A 94 -0.83 4.42 2.66
N PHE A 95 -1.26 3.28 2.13
CA PHE A 95 -0.62 2.66 0.98
C PHE A 95 -1.61 2.10 -0.03
N THR A 96 -1.14 1.88 -1.25
CA THR A 96 -1.85 1.16 -2.30
C THR A 96 -0.87 0.27 -3.05
N LEU A 97 -1.39 -0.84 -3.58
CA LEU A 97 -0.69 -1.65 -4.56
C LEU A 97 -1.13 -1.23 -5.96
N SER A 98 -0.25 -1.38 -6.95
CA SER A 98 -0.61 -1.23 -8.35
C SER A 98 -1.45 -2.42 -8.83
N SER A 99 -2.16 -2.28 -9.95
CA SER A 99 -3.01 -3.35 -10.50
C SER A 99 -2.22 -4.58 -10.92
N THR A 100 -0.99 -4.40 -11.41
CA THR A 100 -0.04 -5.51 -11.64
C THR A 100 0.68 -5.93 -10.37
N SER A 101 0.52 -5.15 -9.29
CA SER A 101 1.20 -5.25 -8.00
C SER A 101 2.72 -5.39 -8.05
N ARG A 102 3.28 -4.87 -9.14
CA ARG A 102 4.70 -4.58 -9.24
C ARG A 102 5.08 -3.38 -8.38
N TYR A 103 4.13 -2.56 -7.96
CA TYR A 103 4.43 -1.37 -7.15
C TYR A 103 3.61 -1.29 -5.86
N LEU A 104 4.28 -0.87 -4.78
CA LEU A 104 3.67 -0.37 -3.57
C LEU A 104 3.98 1.12 -3.46
N PHE A 105 2.94 1.93 -3.37
CA PHE A 105 3.08 3.34 -3.02
C PHE A 105 2.51 3.58 -1.62
N ALA A 106 3.31 4.19 -0.76
CA ALA A 106 2.94 4.50 0.61
C ALA A 106 3.25 5.97 0.93
N ALA A 107 2.32 6.62 1.61
CA ALA A 107 2.53 7.88 2.29
C ALA A 107 2.57 7.63 3.79
N LEU A 108 3.68 8.01 4.42
CA LEU A 108 3.94 7.84 5.84
C LEU A 108 3.91 9.21 6.50
N HIS A 109 3.05 9.37 7.50
CA HIS A 109 2.91 10.63 8.22
C HIS A 109 3.43 10.50 9.65
N ALA A 110 4.51 11.22 9.95
CA ALA A 110 5.10 11.32 11.28
C ALA A 110 4.79 12.67 11.92
N SER A 111 4.54 12.65 13.23
CA SER A 111 4.44 13.86 14.04
C SER A 111 5.01 13.63 15.43
N SER A 112 5.68 14.60 16.01
CA SER A 112 6.17 14.53 17.39
C SER A 112 5.87 15.83 18.13
N ALA A 113 5.30 15.72 19.33
CA ALA A 113 5.10 16.83 20.25
C ALA A 113 5.58 16.44 21.65
N ASN A 114 6.65 17.08 22.12
CA ASN A 114 7.16 16.91 23.49
C ASN A 114 7.09 18.23 24.23
N TYR A 115 7.01 18.17 25.56
CA TYR A 115 6.91 19.38 26.40
C TYR A 115 8.11 20.32 26.21
N ASP A 116 9.30 19.76 25.95
CA ASP A 116 10.56 20.50 25.81
C ASP A 116 11.07 20.65 24.36
N SER A 117 10.31 20.20 23.35
CA SER A 117 10.72 20.23 21.94
C SER A 117 9.64 20.85 21.07
N PRO A 118 9.99 21.65 20.05
CA PRO A 118 9.00 22.13 19.10
C PRO A 118 8.26 20.98 18.42
N PHE A 119 6.99 21.22 18.10
CA PHE A 119 6.20 20.31 17.29
C PHE A 119 6.87 20.09 15.93
N THR A 120 7.03 18.83 15.54
CA THR A 120 7.57 18.45 14.23
C THR A 120 6.58 17.57 13.49
N GLU A 121 6.46 17.80 12.18
CA GLU A 121 5.68 16.97 11.27
C GLU A 121 6.46 16.73 9.98
N SER A 122 6.31 15.53 9.44
CA SER A 122 6.90 15.16 8.15
C SER A 122 6.06 14.13 7.43
N ASN A 123 5.96 14.28 6.11
CA ASN A 123 5.43 13.24 5.24
C ASN A 123 6.59 12.64 4.44
N THR A 124 6.66 11.31 4.44
CA THR A 124 7.59 10.54 3.62
C THR A 124 6.77 9.75 2.62
N LEU A 125 7.00 9.99 1.34
CA LEU A 125 6.44 9.18 0.27
C LEU A 125 7.45 8.10 -0.08
N ILE A 126 7.00 6.86 -0.09
CA ILE A 126 7.78 5.69 -0.43
C ILE A 126 7.13 5.01 -1.62
N LEU A 127 7.94 4.74 -2.63
CA LEU A 127 7.54 3.93 -3.77
C LEU A 127 8.49 2.74 -3.87
N TRP A 128 7.95 1.54 -3.79
CA TRP A 128 8.69 0.30 -3.98
C TRP A 128 8.24 -0.39 -5.25
N ARG A 129 9.20 -0.88 -6.04
CA ARG A 129 8.96 -1.96 -6.99
C ARG A 129 9.11 -3.28 -6.24
N VAL A 130 8.07 -4.08 -6.21
CA VAL A 130 7.96 -5.31 -5.43
C VAL A 130 7.69 -6.49 -6.38
N HIS A 131 8.28 -7.63 -6.10
CA HIS A 131 8.06 -8.87 -6.83
C HIS A 131 8.24 -10.05 -5.87
N ARG A 132 7.24 -10.96 -5.77
CA ARG A 132 7.23 -12.10 -4.82
C ARG A 132 7.64 -11.71 -3.39
N GLY A 133 7.15 -10.58 -2.90
CA GLY A 133 7.53 -10.04 -1.59
C GLY A 133 8.93 -9.39 -1.50
N GLN A 134 9.72 -9.41 -2.58
CA GLN A 134 11.03 -8.75 -2.60
C GLN A 134 10.92 -7.33 -3.14
N VAL A 135 11.52 -6.36 -2.43
CA VAL A 135 11.66 -5.00 -2.96
C VAL A 135 12.84 -4.96 -3.92
N LEU A 136 12.57 -4.88 -5.21
CA LEU A 136 13.57 -4.78 -6.28
C LEU A 136 14.17 -3.38 -6.36
N GLN A 137 13.35 -2.35 -6.12
CA GLN A 137 13.77 -0.95 -6.19
C GLN A 137 12.95 -0.10 -5.22
N ALA A 138 13.54 0.95 -4.66
CA ALA A 138 12.86 1.88 -3.77
C ALA A 138 13.22 3.33 -4.09
N ARG A 139 12.23 4.22 -4.00
CA ARG A 139 12.38 5.68 -3.99
C ARG A 139 11.71 6.25 -2.75
N GLU A 140 12.41 7.13 -2.07
CA GLU A 140 11.92 7.86 -0.90
C GLU A 140 11.94 9.36 -1.23
N TYR A 141 10.82 10.04 -1.00
CA TYR A 141 10.70 11.48 -1.14
C TYR A 141 10.26 12.06 0.19
N ARG A 142 11.12 12.88 0.79
CA ARG A 142 10.79 13.62 2.00
C ARG A 142 10.25 14.99 1.63
N GLU A 143 9.01 15.27 2.03
CA GLU A 143 8.49 16.63 1.97
C GLU A 143 8.93 17.39 3.22
N GLY A 144 9.74 18.44 3.01
CA GLY A 144 10.26 19.30 4.07
C GLY A 144 9.19 20.19 4.70
N VAL A 145 9.43 20.54 5.97
CA VAL A 145 8.59 21.37 6.83
C VAL A 145 8.33 22.75 6.20
N ALA A 146 7.23 22.89 5.47
CA ALA A 146 6.72 24.18 5.00
C ALA A 146 5.22 24.25 5.26
N ALA A 147 4.88 24.86 6.41
CA ALA A 147 3.61 25.49 6.86
C ALA A 147 2.24 24.80 6.65
N GLU A 148 2.07 23.83 5.76
CA GLU A 148 0.82 23.10 5.51
C GLU A 148 1.10 21.61 5.25
N VAL A 149 1.79 20.96 6.19
CA VAL A 149 2.00 19.50 6.14
C VAL A 149 0.84 18.84 6.87
N ALA A 150 -0.05 18.20 6.12
CA ALA A 150 -1.19 17.48 6.69
C ALA A 150 -1.07 15.99 6.45
N ARG A 151 -1.75 15.21 7.30
CA ARG A 151 -1.88 13.76 7.17
C ARG A 151 -2.28 13.38 5.75
N SER A 152 -1.57 12.41 5.17
CA SER A 152 -2.00 11.81 3.92
C SER A 152 -3.25 10.96 4.17
N TYR A 153 -4.30 11.21 3.41
CA TYR A 153 -5.60 10.55 3.60
C TYR A 153 -5.81 9.41 2.62
N ALA A 154 -5.32 9.58 1.39
CA ALA A 154 -5.50 8.63 0.32
C ALA A 154 -4.29 8.64 -0.62
N VAL A 155 -4.02 7.48 -1.20
CA VAL A 155 -3.01 7.26 -2.22
C VAL A 155 -3.59 6.29 -3.25
N ALA A 156 -3.23 6.45 -4.53
CA ALA A 156 -3.62 5.54 -5.59
C ALA A 156 -2.63 5.55 -6.76
N PHE A 157 -2.64 4.48 -7.55
CA PHE A 157 -2.03 4.43 -8.88
C PHE A 157 -3.09 4.66 -9.95
N SER A 158 -2.70 5.24 -11.09
CA SER A 158 -3.53 5.15 -12.30
C SER A 158 -3.56 3.70 -12.81
N PRO A 159 -4.63 3.28 -13.51
CA PRO A 159 -4.73 1.91 -14.04
C PRO A 159 -3.60 1.50 -14.99
N ASP A 160 -3.00 2.46 -15.70
CA ASP A 160 -1.85 2.29 -16.58
C ASP A 160 -0.49 2.40 -15.83
N GLU A 161 -0.52 2.58 -14.51
CA GLU A 161 0.63 2.67 -13.60
C GLU A 161 1.61 3.84 -13.86
N GLN A 162 1.30 4.71 -14.82
CA GLN A 162 2.16 5.84 -15.17
C GLN A 162 2.07 7.00 -14.18
N LEU A 163 0.98 7.08 -13.43
CA LEU A 163 0.72 8.14 -12.48
C LEU A 163 0.50 7.58 -11.08
N ILE A 164 0.91 8.38 -10.11
CA ILE A 164 0.57 8.25 -8.70
C ILE A 164 -0.21 9.49 -8.27
N VAL A 165 -1.18 9.29 -7.39
CA VAL A 165 -1.91 10.37 -6.74
C VAL A 165 -1.85 10.19 -5.24
N PHE A 166 -1.67 11.30 -4.53
CA PHE A 166 -1.81 11.35 -3.08
C PHE A 166 -2.56 12.61 -2.66
N ALA A 167 -3.38 12.46 -1.62
CA ALA A 167 -4.19 13.53 -1.07
C ALA A 167 -3.76 13.86 0.36
N ARG A 168 -3.59 15.15 0.62
CA ARG A 168 -3.39 15.76 1.95
C ARG A 168 -4.52 16.76 2.21
N ALA A 169 -4.56 17.38 3.39
CA ALA A 169 -5.62 18.34 3.70
C ALA A 169 -5.64 19.47 2.67
N GLY A 170 -6.77 19.57 1.93
CA GLY A 170 -6.99 20.61 0.93
C GLY A 170 -6.15 20.51 -0.36
N VAL A 171 -5.29 19.49 -0.53
CA VAL A 171 -4.40 19.38 -1.70
C VAL A 171 -4.39 17.95 -2.25
N VAL A 172 -4.51 17.85 -3.58
CA VAL A 172 -4.32 16.62 -4.34
C VAL A 172 -3.10 16.80 -5.23
N VAL A 173 -2.15 15.87 -5.14
CA VAL A 173 -0.96 15.87 -5.98
C VAL A 173 -1.04 14.67 -6.92
N VAL A 174 -0.94 14.93 -8.22
CA VAL A 174 -0.79 13.90 -9.26
C VAL A 174 0.63 14.02 -9.81
N ALA A 175 1.39 12.94 -9.76
CA ALA A 175 2.78 12.89 -10.22
C ALA A 175 3.00 11.68 -11.14
N ARG A 176 4.03 11.74 -11.99
CA ARG A 176 4.48 10.57 -12.73
C ARG A 176 5.06 9.55 -11.77
N ASN A 177 4.78 8.27 -12.00
CA ASN A 177 5.44 7.17 -11.31
C ASN A 177 6.92 7.12 -11.74
N PRO A 178 7.87 7.48 -10.86
CA PRO A 178 9.29 7.56 -11.21
C PRO A 178 9.97 6.18 -11.33
N LEU A 179 9.26 5.10 -11.00
CA LEU A 179 9.71 3.71 -11.19
C LEU A 179 8.91 2.96 -12.25
N PHE A 180 8.05 3.67 -13.01
CA PHE A 180 7.27 3.04 -14.07
C PHE A 180 8.21 2.37 -15.08
N THR A 181 7.99 1.08 -15.28
CA THR A 181 8.56 0.29 -16.36
C THR A 181 7.41 -0.40 -17.09
N PRO A 182 7.43 -0.48 -18.43
CA PRO A 182 6.49 -1.28 -19.19
C PRO A 182 6.40 -2.71 -18.62
N TYR A 183 5.25 -3.36 -18.79
CA TYR A 183 5.14 -4.77 -18.38
C TYR A 183 5.90 -5.63 -19.39
N GLY A 184 6.79 -6.50 -18.94
CA GLY A 184 7.74 -7.20 -19.82
C GLY A 184 9.11 -6.53 -19.99
N ASP A 185 9.34 -5.34 -19.43
CA ASP A 185 10.67 -4.72 -19.32
C ASP A 185 11.44 -5.40 -18.17
N VAL A 186 12.21 -6.42 -18.53
CA VAL A 186 12.96 -7.31 -17.64
C VAL A 186 14.24 -6.63 -17.16
N ASN A 187 14.89 -5.88 -18.04
CA ASN A 187 16.18 -5.25 -17.76
C ASN A 187 16.05 -3.85 -17.10
N SER A 188 14.82 -3.32 -17.03
CA SER A 188 14.45 -2.02 -16.46
C SER A 188 15.01 -0.79 -17.20
N ASP A 189 15.19 -0.87 -18.51
CA ASP A 189 15.66 0.24 -19.35
C ASP A 189 14.54 1.13 -19.89
N GLY A 190 13.28 0.76 -19.66
CA GLY A 190 12.09 1.49 -20.06
C GLY A 190 11.52 1.08 -21.42
N CYS A 191 12.07 0.05 -22.05
CA CYS A 191 11.63 -0.52 -23.32
C CYS A 191 11.33 -2.01 -23.13
N VAL A 192 10.53 -2.59 -24.03
CA VAL A 192 10.36 -4.04 -24.11
C VAL A 192 10.89 -4.50 -25.46
N ASP A 193 12.09 -5.04 -25.49
CA ASP A 193 12.79 -5.34 -26.74
C ASP A 193 13.51 -6.70 -26.73
N ASP A 194 14.43 -6.89 -27.68
CA ASP A 194 15.18 -8.13 -27.82
C ASP A 194 16.15 -8.38 -26.65
N GLY A 195 16.54 -7.34 -25.91
CA GLY A 195 17.26 -7.45 -24.65
C GLY A 195 16.43 -8.15 -23.57
N ASP A 196 15.16 -7.80 -23.41
CA ASP A 196 14.25 -8.45 -22.46
C ASP A 196 13.94 -9.88 -22.87
N LEU A 197 13.68 -10.08 -24.16
CA LEU A 197 13.44 -11.41 -24.73
C LEU A 197 14.65 -12.32 -24.48
N HIS A 198 15.86 -11.83 -24.71
CA HIS A 198 17.08 -12.57 -24.43
C HIS A 198 17.17 -12.89 -22.93
N ALA A 199 16.88 -11.94 -22.05
CA ALA A 199 16.98 -12.14 -20.61
C ALA A 199 16.08 -13.29 -20.13
N VAL A 200 14.83 -13.38 -20.60
CA VAL A 200 13.94 -14.50 -20.27
C VAL A 200 14.44 -15.82 -20.84
N LEU A 201 14.80 -15.85 -22.14
CA LEU A 201 15.28 -17.08 -22.78
C LEU A 201 16.58 -17.61 -22.17
N GLY A 202 17.47 -16.71 -21.74
CA GLY A 202 18.73 -17.06 -21.09
C GLY A 202 18.55 -17.66 -19.69
N ALA A 203 17.45 -17.35 -19.02
CA ALA A 203 17.11 -17.80 -17.67
C ALA A 203 16.00 -18.85 -17.63
N PHE A 204 15.56 -19.37 -18.78
CA PHE A 204 14.45 -20.31 -18.88
C PHE A 204 14.68 -21.58 -18.01
N GLY A 205 13.69 -21.94 -17.21
CA GLY A 205 13.73 -23.06 -16.26
C GLY A 205 14.48 -22.75 -14.94
N THR A 206 14.82 -21.49 -14.68
CA THR A 206 15.39 -21.05 -13.40
C THR A 206 14.32 -20.47 -12.48
N THR A 207 14.73 -19.99 -11.30
CA THR A 207 13.86 -19.25 -10.36
C THR A 207 14.36 -17.81 -10.17
N GLU A 208 15.13 -17.30 -11.13
CA GLU A 208 15.65 -15.94 -11.07
C GLU A 208 14.52 -14.91 -11.04
N VAL A 209 14.71 -13.82 -10.31
CA VAL A 209 13.62 -12.88 -9.96
C VAL A 209 13.32 -11.87 -11.05
N ALA A 210 14.32 -11.43 -11.81
CA ALA A 210 14.12 -10.45 -12.87
C ALA A 210 13.42 -11.04 -14.13
N PRO A 211 13.84 -12.20 -14.66
CA PRO A 211 13.22 -12.79 -15.85
C PRO A 211 11.91 -13.56 -15.58
N ASP A 212 11.56 -13.78 -14.32
CA ASP A 212 10.24 -14.22 -13.86
C ASP A 212 9.33 -12.98 -13.83
N VAL A 213 8.57 -12.75 -14.90
CA VAL A 213 7.81 -11.54 -15.17
C VAL A 213 6.41 -11.62 -14.55
N ASP A 214 5.83 -12.81 -14.44
CA ASP A 214 4.52 -13.02 -13.82
C ASP A 214 4.58 -13.22 -12.29
N GLY A 215 5.76 -13.57 -11.77
CA GLY A 215 6.02 -13.75 -10.34
C GLY A 215 5.51 -15.05 -9.76
N ASP A 216 5.31 -16.08 -10.57
CA ASP A 216 4.88 -17.40 -10.09
C ASP A 216 6.03 -18.21 -9.45
N GLY A 217 7.26 -17.79 -9.70
CA GLY A 217 8.47 -18.34 -9.12
C GLY A 217 9.31 -19.21 -10.03
N GLN A 218 8.90 -19.42 -11.27
CA GLN A 218 9.72 -19.98 -12.34
C GLN A 218 9.85 -19.01 -13.50
N VAL A 219 10.88 -19.24 -14.32
CA VAL A 219 11.04 -18.56 -15.60
C VAL A 219 10.60 -19.54 -16.69
N ASP A 220 9.43 -19.34 -17.27
CA ASP A 220 8.87 -20.25 -18.27
C ASP A 220 8.19 -19.54 -19.45
N ASP A 221 7.31 -20.26 -20.15
CA ASP A 221 6.63 -19.75 -21.33
C ASP A 221 5.60 -18.66 -21.00
N ALA A 222 5.07 -18.61 -19.78
CA ALA A 222 4.21 -17.52 -19.33
C ALA A 222 4.97 -16.18 -19.32
N ASP A 223 6.19 -16.17 -18.76
CA ASP A 223 7.06 -14.99 -18.74
C ASP A 223 7.44 -14.54 -20.15
N LEU A 224 7.81 -15.51 -20.98
CA LEU A 224 8.14 -15.27 -22.38
C LEU A 224 6.96 -14.64 -23.13
N LEU A 225 5.74 -15.14 -22.92
CA LEU A 225 4.55 -14.59 -23.56
C LEU A 225 4.26 -13.16 -23.08
N ILE A 226 4.54 -12.82 -21.81
CA ILE A 226 4.38 -11.45 -21.34
C ILE A 226 5.31 -10.50 -22.09
N VAL A 227 6.60 -10.85 -22.23
CA VAL A 227 7.55 -10.04 -23.00
C VAL A 227 7.09 -9.90 -24.45
N LEU A 228 6.68 -11.01 -25.10
CA LEU A 228 6.25 -10.99 -26.50
C LEU A 228 4.95 -10.20 -26.73
N PHE A 229 3.99 -10.25 -25.80
CA PHE A 229 2.75 -9.47 -25.91
C PHE A 229 2.97 -7.97 -25.71
N ASN A 230 4.02 -7.59 -25.00
CA ASN A 230 4.38 -6.19 -24.77
C ASN A 230 5.56 -5.73 -25.62
N PHE A 231 6.03 -6.54 -26.58
CA PHE A 231 7.20 -6.23 -27.40
C PHE A 231 7.00 -4.93 -28.19
N GLY A 232 7.99 -4.03 -28.13
CA GLY A 232 7.95 -2.70 -28.72
C GLY A 232 7.11 -1.69 -27.92
N THR A 233 6.72 -1.99 -26.69
CA THR A 233 6.17 -0.99 -25.76
C THR A 233 7.29 -0.30 -24.98
N GLY A 234 7.02 0.91 -24.50
CA GLY A 234 8.02 1.75 -23.86
C GLY A 234 8.50 2.85 -24.80
N CYS A 235 9.81 3.12 -24.79
CA CYS A 235 10.44 3.95 -25.81
C CYS A 235 10.02 3.51 -27.23
#